data_AF-A0A9D5U752-F1
#
_entry.id   AF-A0A9D5U752-F1
#
_cell.length_a   1.000
_cell.length_b   1.000
_cell.length_c   1.000
_cell.angle_alpha   90.00
_cell.angle_beta   90.00
_cell.angle_gamma   90.00
#
_symmetry.space_group_name_H-M   'P 1'
#
loop_
_entity.id
_entity.type
_entity.pdbx_description
1 polymer ?
#
loop_
_entity_poly.entity_id
_entity_poly.type
_entity_poly.pdbx_seq_one_letter_code
_entity_poly.pdbx_strand_id
1 'polypeptide(L)'
;MSDNGVPPRPGPFFPQTGRPGTRSPQRAAMRSRRLRRRALLLLLPVPLLVAALVLGTKLAFLPVIASYASGRYDANDYSEAATNFGLQKTMNVVDPWKAWYNTGTALHRSGDDVAAISDLHRAYDLAEDEAPAVRCRIQVNLSISYETSGDFETTMAEDYLAQKVALEEALAARDAGQDYNQFLVDPEGDGTDIDPQDLQDEATTWFSYAERSYATAEQVRGWPGCEDQPEQEKEQNQESTQRLQDKQQQARDAQPEPDPTAPETPDGEEEGETPDGADQSEQERAEAERQEKLQQQDSEARDDEEQSRQEYEEYFGGDEPTGGAGDGGGSSKNW
;
A
#
# COMPACT_ATOMS: atom_id res chain seq x y z
N MET A 1 -22.37 -110.64 42.39
CA MET A 1 -22.63 -109.20 42.56
C MET A 1 -21.45 -108.58 43.30
N SER A 2 -20.77 -107.66 42.63
CA SER A 2 -19.94 -106.56 43.15
C SER A 2 -18.79 -106.87 44.11
N ASP A 3 -17.66 -107.10 43.45
CA ASP A 3 -16.29 -106.82 43.87
C ASP A 3 -16.12 -105.33 44.24
N ASN A 4 -15.38 -105.01 45.30
CA ASN A 4 -14.91 -103.64 45.57
C ASN A 4 -13.62 -103.70 46.41
N GLY A 5 -12.51 -103.89 45.68
CA GLY A 5 -11.15 -103.75 46.18
C GLY A 5 -10.82 -102.31 46.57
N VAL A 6 -10.12 -102.19 47.69
CA VAL A 6 -9.56 -100.94 48.24
C VAL A 6 -8.34 -100.51 47.42
N PRO A 7 -8.27 -99.27 46.92
CA PRO A 7 -7.03 -98.74 46.32
C PRO A 7 -6.08 -98.12 47.36
N PRO A 8 -4.76 -98.19 47.14
CA PRO A 8 -3.75 -97.58 48.01
C PRO A 8 -3.61 -96.07 47.78
N ARG A 9 -3.14 -95.34 48.81
CA ARG A 9 -2.80 -93.90 48.76
C ARG A 9 -1.43 -93.66 48.09
N PRO A 10 -1.31 -92.72 47.13
CA PRO A 10 -0.04 -92.08 46.78
C PRO A 10 0.11 -90.69 47.41
N GLY A 11 1.37 -90.35 47.77
CA GLY A 11 1.78 -89.25 48.64
C GLY A 11 1.72 -87.81 48.08
N PRO A 12 2.27 -86.83 48.81
CA PRO A 12 2.06 -85.41 48.55
C PRO A 12 2.75 -84.93 47.28
N PHE A 13 1.97 -84.36 46.36
CA PHE A 13 2.47 -83.62 45.21
C PHE A 13 2.96 -82.23 45.67
N PHE A 14 4.27 -82.01 45.57
CA PHE A 14 4.85 -80.68 45.64
C PHE A 14 4.58 -79.94 44.31
N PRO A 15 3.91 -78.78 44.30
CA PRO A 15 3.81 -77.98 43.09
C PRO A 15 5.20 -77.38 42.78
N GLN A 16 5.74 -77.75 41.62
CA GLN A 16 6.94 -77.15 41.07
C GLN A 16 6.71 -75.64 40.87
N THR A 17 7.61 -74.85 41.43
CA THR A 17 7.73 -73.42 41.17
C THR A 17 8.10 -73.22 39.69
N GLY A 18 7.10 -72.89 38.89
CA GLY A 18 7.30 -72.45 37.51
C GLY A 18 8.21 -71.21 37.49
N ARG A 19 9.38 -71.34 36.87
CA ARG A 19 10.29 -70.24 36.55
C ARG A 19 9.52 -69.10 35.85
N PRO A 20 9.77 -67.83 36.18
CA PRO A 20 9.16 -66.72 35.46
C PRO A 20 9.63 -66.77 34.00
N GLY A 21 8.70 -67.09 33.10
CA GLY A 21 8.96 -67.09 31.67
C GLY A 21 9.44 -65.71 31.24
N THR A 22 10.69 -65.63 30.79
CA THR A 22 11.27 -64.46 30.13
C THR A 22 10.36 -64.06 28.98
N ARG A 23 9.67 -62.91 29.10
CA ARG A 23 8.97 -62.29 27.96
C ARG A 23 9.98 -62.11 26.83
N SER A 24 9.77 -62.81 25.72
CA SER A 24 10.77 -62.90 24.66
C SER A 24 11.09 -61.51 24.07
N PRO A 25 12.37 -61.10 24.02
CA PRO A 25 12.80 -59.78 23.53
C PRO A 25 12.40 -59.56 22.06
N GLN A 26 12.25 -60.64 21.29
CA GLN A 26 11.79 -60.61 19.90
C GLN A 26 10.33 -60.13 19.75
N ARG A 27 9.42 -60.47 20.69
CA ARG A 27 8.03 -59.96 20.65
C ARG A 27 7.96 -58.48 21.00
N ALA A 28 8.79 -58.02 21.94
CA ALA A 28 8.92 -56.61 22.29
C ALA A 28 9.51 -55.79 21.11
N ALA A 29 10.55 -56.29 20.45
CA ALA A 29 11.18 -55.66 19.29
C ALA A 29 10.26 -55.60 18.05
N MET A 30 9.47 -56.67 17.80
CA MET A 30 8.46 -56.68 16.72
C MET A 30 7.27 -55.74 17.00
N ARG A 31 6.94 -55.51 18.28
CA ARG A 31 5.91 -54.55 18.69
C ARG A 31 6.43 -53.11 18.57
N SER A 32 7.68 -52.84 18.93
CA SER A 32 8.30 -51.51 18.79
C SER A 32 8.52 -51.10 17.33
N ARG A 33 8.91 -52.03 16.43
CA ARG A 33 9.02 -51.76 14.98
C ARG A 33 7.68 -51.43 14.34
N ARG A 34 6.60 -52.10 14.76
CA ARG A 34 5.23 -51.80 14.31
C ARG A 34 4.71 -50.46 14.85
N LEU A 35 5.01 -50.14 16.11
CA LEU A 35 4.67 -48.84 16.69
C LEU A 35 5.44 -47.69 16.05
N ARG A 36 6.75 -47.85 15.77
CA ARG A 36 7.57 -46.86 15.05
C ARG A 36 7.07 -46.62 13.62
N ARG A 37 6.69 -47.69 12.88
CA ARG A 37 6.08 -47.53 11.55
C ARG A 37 4.72 -46.84 11.60
N ARG A 38 3.88 -47.16 12.59
CA ARG A 38 2.59 -46.46 12.80
C ARG A 38 2.78 -45.00 13.21
N ALA A 39 3.79 -44.70 14.05
CA ALA A 39 4.14 -43.34 14.41
C ALA A 39 4.68 -42.54 13.21
N LEU A 40 5.53 -43.13 12.36
CA LEU A 40 5.98 -42.50 11.12
C LEU A 40 4.82 -42.29 10.12
N LEU A 41 3.89 -43.25 10.03
CA LEU A 41 2.69 -43.12 9.19
C LEU A 41 1.70 -42.09 9.73
N LEU A 42 1.75 -41.76 11.03
CA LEU A 42 0.97 -40.67 11.64
C LEU A 42 1.70 -39.32 11.58
N LEU A 43 3.03 -39.29 11.49
CA LEU A 43 3.82 -38.06 11.31
C LEU A 43 3.64 -37.41 9.92
N LEU A 44 3.19 -38.16 8.91
CA LEU A 44 2.92 -37.63 7.57
C LEU A 44 1.57 -36.88 7.46
N PRO A 45 0.43 -37.39 8.01
CA PRO A 45 -0.84 -36.67 7.97
C PRO A 45 -0.94 -35.56 9.03
N VAL A 46 -0.20 -35.62 10.14
CA VAL A 46 -0.21 -34.57 11.17
C VAL A 46 0.11 -33.17 10.64
N PRO A 47 1.20 -32.91 9.89
CA PRO A 47 1.47 -31.57 9.35
C PRO A 47 0.40 -31.12 8.36
N LEU A 48 -0.17 -32.05 7.59
CA LEU A 48 -1.26 -31.77 6.65
C LEU A 48 -2.55 -31.38 7.37
N LEU A 49 -2.88 -32.07 8.47
CA LEU A 49 -4.00 -31.74 9.34
C LEU A 49 -3.80 -30.40 10.07
N VAL A 50 -2.57 -30.13 10.54
CA VAL A 50 -2.22 -28.84 11.14
C VAL A 50 -2.36 -27.72 10.11
N ALA A 51 -1.84 -27.89 8.90
CA ALA A 51 -1.99 -26.91 7.82
C ALA A 51 -3.46 -26.67 7.46
N ALA A 52 -4.26 -27.73 7.36
CA ALA A 52 -5.69 -27.63 7.10
C ALA A 52 -6.44 -26.93 8.24
N LEU A 53 -6.05 -27.18 9.51
CA LEU A 53 -6.64 -26.52 10.67
C LEU A 53 -6.26 -25.04 10.70
N VAL A 54 -4.99 -24.70 10.48
CA VAL A 54 -4.53 -23.30 10.39
C VAL A 54 -5.25 -22.57 9.25
N LEU A 55 -5.35 -23.17 8.07
CA LEU A 55 -6.06 -22.59 6.93
C LEU A 55 -7.56 -22.41 7.25
N GLY A 56 -8.21 -23.43 7.81
CA GLY A 56 -9.61 -23.36 8.20
C GLY A 56 -9.88 -22.28 9.26
N THR A 57 -8.99 -22.15 10.25
CA THR A 57 -9.04 -21.08 11.25
C THR A 57 -8.85 -19.70 10.60
N LYS A 58 -7.86 -19.54 9.72
CA LYS A 58 -7.61 -18.28 8.99
C LYS A 58 -8.83 -17.84 8.18
N LEU A 59 -9.41 -18.77 7.41
CA LEU A 59 -10.61 -18.52 6.60
C LEU A 59 -11.85 -18.22 7.45
N ALA A 60 -11.93 -18.71 8.69
CA ALA A 60 -13.02 -18.39 9.60
C ALA A 60 -12.88 -16.99 10.23
N PHE A 61 -11.65 -16.53 10.49
CA PHE A 61 -11.39 -15.22 11.10
C PHE A 61 -11.45 -14.05 10.11
N LEU A 62 -11.03 -14.26 8.85
CA LEU A 62 -11.01 -13.21 7.82
C LEU A 62 -12.37 -12.50 7.65
N PRO A 63 -13.51 -13.19 7.49
CA PRO A 63 -14.81 -12.53 7.34
C PRO A 63 -15.23 -11.71 8.56
N VAL A 64 -14.81 -12.10 9.76
CA VAL A 64 -15.12 -11.35 10.99
C VAL A 64 -14.38 -10.03 11.02
N ILE A 65 -13.09 -10.03 10.70
CA ILE A 65 -12.27 -8.81 10.62
C ILE A 65 -12.78 -7.92 9.49
N ALA A 66 -13.07 -8.50 8.32
CA ALA A 66 -13.66 -7.77 7.20
C ALA A 66 -15.00 -7.13 7.56
N SER A 67 -15.91 -7.86 8.22
CA SER A 67 -17.20 -7.31 8.63
C SER A 67 -17.05 -6.20 9.68
N TYR A 68 -16.10 -6.32 10.60
CA TYR A 68 -15.82 -5.26 11.57
C TYR A 68 -15.28 -4.01 10.88
N ALA A 69 -14.30 -4.16 9.99
CA ALA A 69 -13.72 -3.06 9.23
C ALA A 69 -14.76 -2.37 8.33
N SER A 70 -15.61 -3.14 7.64
CA SER A 70 -16.75 -2.60 6.89
C SER A 70 -17.72 -1.83 7.78
N GLY A 71 -18.00 -2.32 8.99
CA GLY A 71 -18.83 -1.59 9.95
C GLY A 71 -18.23 -0.26 10.39
N ARG A 72 -16.90 -0.16 10.51
CA ARG A 72 -16.20 1.12 10.76
C ARG A 72 -16.28 2.03 9.55
N TYR A 73 -16.08 1.50 8.35
CA TYR A 73 -16.20 2.24 7.10
C TYR A 73 -17.60 2.84 6.92
N ASP A 74 -18.65 2.03 7.12
CA ASP A 74 -20.05 2.46 7.03
C ASP A 74 -20.41 3.50 8.11
N ALA A 75 -19.72 3.47 9.25
CA ALA A 75 -19.85 4.47 10.30
C ALA A 75 -19.05 5.77 10.03
N ASN A 76 -18.41 5.90 8.85
CA ASN A 76 -17.48 6.96 8.48
C ASN A 76 -16.21 7.03 9.33
N ASP A 77 -15.87 5.96 10.05
CA ASP A 77 -14.58 5.84 10.73
C ASP A 77 -13.55 5.20 9.80
N TYR A 78 -13.10 6.02 8.84
CA TYR A 78 -12.24 5.57 7.75
C TYR A 78 -10.82 5.20 8.21
N SER A 79 -10.28 5.92 9.19
CA SER A 79 -8.95 5.61 9.75
C SER A 79 -8.94 4.25 10.47
N GLU A 80 -9.96 3.97 11.29
CA GLU A 80 -10.04 2.65 11.93
C GLU A 80 -10.39 1.55 10.92
N ALA A 81 -11.22 1.84 9.91
CA ALA A 81 -11.48 0.90 8.82
C ALA A 81 -10.19 0.53 8.08
N ALA A 82 -9.37 1.51 7.69
CA ALA A 82 -8.08 1.30 7.02
C ALA A 82 -7.16 0.40 7.85
N THR A 83 -7.02 0.69 9.15
CA THR A 83 -6.23 -0.12 10.08
C THR A 83 -6.70 -1.58 10.08
N ASN A 84 -8.01 -1.82 10.20
CA ASN A 84 -8.55 -3.18 10.28
C ASN A 84 -8.55 -3.93 8.94
N PHE A 85 -8.73 -3.24 7.82
CA PHE A 85 -8.49 -3.84 6.50
C PHE A 85 -7.01 -4.20 6.31
N GLY A 86 -6.10 -3.34 6.79
CA GLY A 86 -4.65 -3.52 6.66
C GLY A 86 -4.14 -4.80 7.31
N LEU A 87 -4.71 -5.20 8.45
CA LEU A 87 -4.41 -6.47 9.12
C LEU A 87 -4.61 -7.69 8.19
N GLN A 88 -5.46 -7.58 7.17
CA GLN A 88 -5.80 -8.67 6.28
C GLN A 88 -4.85 -8.80 5.08
N LYS A 89 -3.96 -7.83 4.83
CA LYS A 89 -3.04 -7.82 3.67
C LYS A 89 -2.12 -9.04 3.61
N THR A 90 -1.66 -9.54 4.76
CA THR A 90 -0.82 -10.75 4.87
C THR A 90 -1.65 -12.03 5.08
N MET A 91 -2.94 -11.87 5.38
CA MET A 91 -3.81 -12.98 5.72
C MET A 91 -4.62 -13.51 4.52
N ASN A 92 -5.02 -12.63 3.61
CA ASN A 92 -5.84 -13.01 2.46
C ASN A 92 -4.99 -13.63 1.35
N VAL A 93 -5.17 -14.93 1.13
CA VAL A 93 -4.48 -15.70 0.08
C VAL A 93 -5.41 -16.09 -1.09
N VAL A 94 -6.71 -15.82 -0.95
CA VAL A 94 -7.72 -16.22 -1.96
C VAL A 94 -7.92 -15.07 -2.94
N ASP A 95 -8.21 -13.88 -2.41
CA ASP A 95 -8.42 -12.67 -3.20
C ASP A 95 -7.43 -11.58 -2.71
N PRO A 96 -6.12 -11.72 -3.00
CA PRO A 96 -5.07 -10.94 -2.34
C PRO A 96 -5.26 -9.43 -2.50
N TRP A 97 -5.81 -8.97 -3.63
CA TRP A 97 -6.08 -7.56 -3.92
C TRP A 97 -7.10 -6.90 -2.98
N LYS A 98 -8.06 -7.64 -2.39
CA LYS A 98 -9.19 -7.04 -1.65
C LYS A 98 -8.77 -6.27 -0.40
N ALA A 99 -7.79 -6.79 0.34
CA ALA A 99 -7.32 -6.14 1.55
C ALA A 99 -6.65 -4.80 1.21
N TRP A 100 -5.80 -4.80 0.18
CA TRP A 100 -5.17 -3.60 -0.36
C TRP A 100 -6.20 -2.60 -0.88
N TYR A 101 -7.14 -3.05 -1.73
CA TYR A 101 -8.21 -2.20 -2.26
C TYR A 101 -9.04 -1.55 -1.16
N ASN A 102 -9.46 -2.31 -0.14
CA ASN A 102 -10.27 -1.79 0.95
C ASN A 102 -9.48 -0.84 1.86
N THR A 103 -8.21 -1.13 2.14
CA THR A 103 -7.35 -0.23 2.92
C THR A 103 -7.14 1.07 2.17
N GLY A 104 -6.72 1.02 0.91
CA GLY A 104 -6.50 2.23 0.10
C GLY A 104 -7.77 3.06 -0.08
N THR A 105 -8.92 2.41 -0.32
CA THR A 105 -10.22 3.10 -0.37
C THR A 105 -10.56 3.77 0.96
N ALA A 106 -10.26 3.15 2.10
CA ALA A 106 -10.48 3.77 3.41
C ALA A 106 -9.49 4.91 3.68
N LEU A 107 -8.22 4.77 3.30
CA LEU A 107 -7.19 5.81 3.44
C LEU A 107 -7.54 7.08 2.68
N HIS A 108 -7.97 6.94 1.43
CA HIS A 108 -8.47 8.06 0.61
C HIS A 108 -9.62 8.79 1.32
N ARG A 109 -10.58 8.05 1.86
CA ARG A 109 -11.73 8.63 2.57
C ARG A 109 -11.35 9.28 3.90
N SER A 110 -10.20 8.93 4.49
CA SER A 110 -9.62 9.63 5.63
C SER A 110 -8.72 10.82 5.27
N GLY A 111 -8.47 11.06 3.97
CA GLY A 111 -7.61 12.14 3.47
C GLY A 111 -6.11 11.79 3.43
N ASP A 112 -5.76 10.50 3.50
CA ASP A 112 -4.39 10.02 3.34
C ASP A 112 -4.20 9.45 1.93
N ASP A 113 -4.17 10.35 0.94
CA ASP A 113 -4.13 9.98 -0.47
C ASP A 113 -2.81 9.33 -0.89
N VAL A 114 -1.68 9.72 -0.28
CA VAL A 114 -0.37 9.11 -0.55
C VAL A 114 -0.40 7.62 -0.20
N ALA A 115 -0.83 7.27 1.01
CA ALA A 115 -0.93 5.87 1.39
C ALA A 115 -2.04 5.14 0.62
N ALA A 116 -3.12 5.84 0.25
CA ALA A 116 -4.21 5.28 -0.55
C ALA A 116 -3.74 4.87 -1.96
N ILE A 117 -3.01 5.74 -2.64
CA ILE A 117 -2.45 5.52 -3.98
C ILE A 117 -1.58 4.27 -3.96
N SER A 118 -0.67 4.15 -2.99
CA SER A 118 0.21 2.98 -2.85
C SER A 118 -0.57 1.67 -2.72
N ASP A 119 -1.57 1.67 -1.85
CA ASP A 119 -2.41 0.50 -1.62
C ASP A 119 -3.27 0.13 -2.83
N LEU A 120 -3.77 1.13 -3.55
CA LEU A 120 -4.62 0.94 -4.72
C LEU A 120 -3.82 0.46 -5.94
N HIS A 121 -2.58 0.96 -6.15
CA HIS A 121 -1.64 0.38 -7.11
C HIS A 121 -1.37 -1.08 -6.80
N ARG A 122 -1.03 -1.38 -5.54
CA ARG A 122 -0.75 -2.76 -5.14
C ARG A 122 -1.97 -3.66 -5.33
N ALA A 123 -3.17 -3.15 -5.06
CA ALA A 123 -4.41 -3.87 -5.35
C ALA A 123 -4.58 -4.14 -6.85
N TYR A 124 -4.27 -3.15 -7.70
CA TYR A 124 -4.38 -3.26 -9.16
C TYR A 124 -3.44 -4.35 -9.72
N ASP A 125 -2.19 -4.38 -9.25
CA ASP A 125 -1.23 -5.42 -9.63
C ASP A 125 -1.71 -6.82 -9.23
N LEU A 126 -2.18 -6.96 -8.00
CA LEU A 126 -2.67 -8.24 -7.46
C LEU A 126 -3.98 -8.71 -8.10
N ALA A 127 -4.65 -7.86 -8.88
CA ALA A 127 -5.87 -8.16 -9.60
C ALA A 127 -5.63 -8.47 -11.09
N GLU A 128 -4.41 -8.85 -11.50
CA GLU A 128 -4.07 -9.15 -12.91
C GLU A 128 -4.92 -10.28 -13.50
N ASP A 129 -5.18 -11.33 -12.71
CA ASP A 129 -5.94 -12.51 -13.12
C ASP A 129 -7.45 -12.40 -12.83
N GLU A 130 -7.90 -11.24 -12.34
CA GLU A 130 -9.30 -11.01 -11.98
C GLU A 130 -10.14 -10.56 -13.18
N ALA A 131 -11.47 -10.61 -13.02
CA ALA A 131 -12.38 -10.09 -14.04
C ALA A 131 -12.13 -8.58 -14.30
N PRO A 132 -12.26 -8.10 -15.55
CA PRO A 132 -12.04 -6.69 -15.90
C PRO A 132 -12.75 -5.70 -14.98
N ALA A 133 -14.03 -5.96 -14.64
CA ALA A 133 -14.81 -5.12 -13.74
C ALA A 133 -14.20 -4.93 -12.33
N VAL A 134 -13.40 -5.89 -11.84
CA VAL A 134 -12.65 -5.74 -10.58
C VAL A 134 -11.53 -4.73 -10.76
N ARG A 135 -10.73 -4.88 -11.81
CA ARG A 135 -9.65 -3.96 -12.16
C ARG A 135 -10.16 -2.54 -12.37
N CYS A 136 -11.30 -2.40 -13.07
CA CYS A 136 -11.94 -1.11 -13.28
C CYS A 136 -12.32 -0.41 -11.98
N ARG A 137 -12.89 -1.15 -11.01
CA ARG A 137 -13.23 -0.59 -9.70
C ARG A 137 -11.99 -0.05 -8.96
N ILE A 138 -10.87 -0.77 -9.05
CA ILE A 138 -9.62 -0.34 -8.41
C ILE A 138 -9.09 0.92 -9.10
N GLN A 139 -9.07 0.94 -10.45
CA GLN A 139 -8.68 2.10 -11.25
C GLN A 139 -9.49 3.35 -10.92
N VAL A 140 -10.82 3.23 -10.80
CA VAL A 140 -11.69 4.35 -10.46
C VAL A 140 -11.26 4.99 -9.13
N ASN A 141 -11.04 4.18 -8.09
CA ASN A 141 -10.62 4.70 -6.80
C ASN A 141 -9.20 5.28 -6.85
N LEU A 142 -8.27 4.63 -7.55
CA LEU A 142 -6.89 5.11 -7.71
C LEU A 142 -6.84 6.47 -8.40
N SER A 143 -7.59 6.63 -9.49
CA SER A 143 -7.71 7.89 -10.21
C SER A 143 -8.33 8.99 -9.36
N ILE A 144 -9.33 8.68 -8.52
CA ILE A 144 -9.92 9.65 -7.59
C ILE A 144 -8.90 10.09 -6.53
N SER A 145 -8.07 9.18 -6.02
CA SER A 145 -7.01 9.54 -5.07
C SER A 145 -5.99 10.49 -5.70
N TYR A 146 -5.53 10.21 -6.92
CA TYR A 146 -4.68 11.15 -7.67
C TYR A 146 -5.37 12.49 -7.96
N GLU A 147 -6.65 12.48 -8.32
CA GLU A 147 -7.43 13.72 -8.51
C GLU A 147 -7.47 14.56 -7.23
N THR A 148 -7.61 13.92 -6.07
CA THR A 148 -7.67 14.60 -4.77
C THR A 148 -6.30 15.12 -4.34
N SER A 149 -5.21 14.38 -4.61
CA SER A 149 -3.84 14.88 -4.46
C SER A 149 -3.60 16.13 -5.31
N GLY A 150 -4.04 16.12 -6.57
CA GLY A 150 -3.95 17.30 -7.45
C GLY A 150 -4.72 18.51 -6.91
N ASP A 151 -5.92 18.28 -6.35
CA ASP A 151 -6.73 19.34 -5.72
C ASP A 151 -6.01 19.94 -4.49
N PHE A 152 -5.37 19.09 -3.69
CA PHE A 152 -4.54 19.53 -2.55
C PHE A 152 -3.32 20.33 -3.01
N GLU A 153 -2.59 19.83 -4.01
CA GLU A 153 -1.40 20.49 -4.56
C GLU A 153 -1.73 21.85 -5.17
N THR A 154 -2.87 21.97 -5.87
CA THR A 154 -3.39 23.26 -6.35
C THR A 154 -3.66 24.22 -5.20
N THR A 155 -4.27 23.74 -4.11
CA THR A 155 -4.54 24.56 -2.92
C THR A 155 -3.23 25.05 -2.28
N MET A 156 -2.21 24.18 -2.18
CA MET A 156 -0.89 24.55 -1.66
C MET A 156 -0.24 25.64 -2.52
N ALA A 157 -0.31 25.51 -3.85
CA ALA A 157 0.23 26.50 -4.77
C ALA A 157 -0.45 27.88 -4.59
N GLU A 158 -1.78 27.90 -4.50
CA GLU A 158 -2.56 29.12 -4.25
C GLU A 158 -2.20 29.77 -2.91
N ASP A 159 -1.99 28.98 -1.86
CA ASP A 159 -1.56 29.47 -0.55
C ASP A 159 -0.17 30.11 -0.60
N TYR A 160 0.78 29.57 -1.37
CA TYR A 160 2.08 30.20 -1.59
C TYR A 160 1.98 31.54 -2.33
N LEU A 161 1.11 31.62 -3.35
CA LEU A 161 0.85 32.90 -4.03
C LEU A 161 0.20 33.93 -3.10
N ALA A 162 -0.72 33.51 -2.24
CA ALA A 162 -1.32 34.40 -1.25
C ALA A 162 -0.29 34.90 -0.22
N GLN A 163 0.61 34.02 0.22
CA GLN A 163 1.73 34.39 1.10
C GLN A 163 2.67 35.39 0.42
N LYS A 164 2.98 35.20 -0.86
CA LYS A 164 3.81 36.12 -1.65
C LYS A 164 3.20 37.52 -1.66
N VAL A 165 1.91 37.64 -1.95
CA VAL A 165 1.22 38.95 -1.95
C VAL A 165 1.31 39.61 -0.57
N ALA A 166 1.09 38.85 0.51
CA ALA A 166 1.18 39.40 1.87
C ALA A 166 2.62 39.85 2.24
N LEU A 167 3.64 39.11 1.77
CA LEU A 167 5.04 39.47 1.95
C LEU A 167 5.39 40.76 1.18
N GLU A 168 4.98 40.86 -0.09
CA GLU A 168 5.21 42.07 -0.92
C GLU A 168 4.57 43.32 -0.30
N GLU A 169 3.36 43.20 0.25
CA GLU A 169 2.71 44.29 0.99
C GLU A 169 3.49 44.68 2.24
N ALA A 170 3.99 43.71 3.01
CA ALA A 170 4.79 43.95 4.21
C ALA A 170 6.13 44.63 3.89
N LEU A 171 6.81 44.18 2.83
CA LEU A 171 8.05 44.79 2.32
C LEU A 171 7.81 46.23 1.86
N ALA A 172 6.74 46.49 1.11
CA ALA A 172 6.38 47.85 0.67
C ALA A 172 6.07 48.78 1.87
N ALA A 173 5.35 48.28 2.88
CA ALA A 173 5.07 49.05 4.10
C ALA A 173 6.36 49.37 4.88
N ARG A 174 7.28 48.40 5.00
CA ARG A 174 8.61 48.60 5.59
C ARG A 174 9.40 49.69 4.85
N ASP A 175 9.46 49.61 3.52
CA ASP A 175 10.19 50.56 2.68
C ASP A 175 9.59 51.97 2.75
N ALA A 176 8.27 52.06 2.96
CA ALA A 176 7.56 53.31 3.21
C ALA A 176 7.72 53.84 4.66
N GLY A 177 8.41 53.12 5.55
CA GLY A 177 8.55 53.46 6.97
C GLY A 177 7.24 53.37 7.76
N GLN A 178 6.30 52.56 7.28
CA GLN A 178 5.01 52.30 7.91
C GLN A 178 5.10 51.13 8.89
N ASP A 179 4.06 50.92 9.69
CA ASP A 179 3.93 49.73 10.53
C ASP A 179 3.70 48.50 9.64
N TYR A 180 4.40 47.41 9.92
CA TYR A 180 4.32 46.17 9.14
C TYR A 180 4.48 44.96 10.06
N ASN A 181 4.02 43.79 9.60
CA ASN A 181 4.21 42.54 10.34
C ASN A 181 5.61 41.97 10.06
N GLN A 182 6.53 42.13 11.00
CA GLN A 182 7.88 41.60 10.88
C GLN A 182 7.93 40.08 10.68
N PHE A 183 6.97 39.33 11.24
CA PHE A 183 6.92 37.88 11.09
C PHE A 183 6.70 37.42 9.64
N LEU A 184 6.09 38.25 8.79
CA LEU A 184 5.95 37.93 7.37
C LEU A 184 7.25 38.10 6.59
N VAL A 185 8.12 39.03 7.03
CA VAL A 185 9.35 39.39 6.33
C VAL A 185 10.51 38.52 6.81
N ASP A 186 10.67 38.36 8.12
CA ASP A 186 11.73 37.59 8.79
C ASP A 186 11.09 36.72 9.89
N PRO A 187 10.54 35.55 9.53
CA PRO A 187 9.84 34.68 10.49
C PRO A 187 10.79 34.05 11.51
N GLU A 188 12.06 33.82 11.16
CA GLU A 188 13.07 33.23 12.06
C GLU A 188 13.68 34.27 13.02
N GLY A 189 13.56 35.55 12.70
CA GLY A 189 14.13 36.66 13.47
C GLY A 189 15.65 36.69 13.41
N ASP A 190 16.25 36.06 12.39
CA ASP A 190 17.69 35.93 12.23
C ASP A 190 18.30 37.06 11.37
N GLY A 191 17.44 37.94 10.84
CA GLY A 191 17.80 39.06 9.97
C GLY A 191 17.83 38.69 8.48
N THR A 192 17.35 37.50 8.10
CA THR A 192 17.19 37.06 6.72
C THR A 192 15.75 37.29 6.27
N ASP A 193 15.56 38.21 5.32
CA ASP A 193 14.25 38.42 4.71
C ASP A 193 13.90 37.23 3.80
N ILE A 194 12.64 36.83 3.77
CA ILE A 194 12.11 35.94 2.72
C ILE A 194 12.13 36.69 1.38
N ASP A 195 12.60 36.04 0.32
CA ASP A 195 12.47 36.54 -1.05
C ASP A 195 11.06 36.21 -1.61
N PRO A 196 10.28 37.20 -2.10
CA PRO A 196 9.03 36.93 -2.81
C PRO A 196 9.16 35.96 -3.99
N GLN A 197 10.35 35.85 -4.60
CA GLN A 197 10.61 34.86 -5.66
C GLN A 197 10.63 33.43 -5.13
N ASP A 198 11.16 33.19 -3.92
CA ASP A 198 11.16 31.84 -3.33
C ASP A 198 9.72 31.31 -3.18
N LEU A 199 8.77 32.17 -2.78
CA LEU A 199 7.34 31.81 -2.68
C LEU A 199 6.70 31.61 -4.06
N GLN A 200 7.16 32.32 -5.09
CA GLN A 200 6.70 32.11 -6.48
C GLN A 200 7.19 30.76 -7.03
N ASP A 201 8.45 30.41 -6.75
CA ASP A 201 9.07 29.17 -7.17
C ASP A 201 8.41 27.97 -6.48
N GLU A 202 8.10 28.09 -5.18
CA GLU A 202 7.30 27.09 -4.45
C GLU A 202 5.91 26.94 -5.08
N ALA A 203 5.19 28.03 -5.33
CA ALA A 203 3.88 27.96 -6.00
C ALA A 203 3.95 27.26 -7.36
N THR A 204 4.95 27.59 -8.17
CA THR A 204 5.19 26.95 -9.48
C THR A 204 5.44 25.45 -9.33
N THR A 205 6.24 25.07 -8.34
CA THR A 205 6.53 23.66 -8.01
C THR A 205 5.25 22.91 -7.65
N TRP A 206 4.41 23.46 -6.78
CA TRP A 206 3.14 22.84 -6.39
C TRP A 206 2.14 22.72 -7.55
N PHE A 207 2.04 23.73 -8.42
CA PHE A 207 1.22 23.59 -9.64
C PHE A 207 1.74 22.52 -10.58
N SER A 208 3.06 22.32 -10.66
CA SER A 208 3.64 21.25 -11.48
C SER A 208 3.32 19.85 -10.92
N TYR A 209 3.28 19.70 -9.59
CA TYR A 209 2.81 18.47 -8.94
C TYR A 209 1.33 18.24 -9.23
N ALA A 210 0.49 19.27 -9.10
CA ALA A 210 -0.93 19.17 -9.42
C ALA A 210 -1.17 18.71 -10.87
N GLU A 211 -0.45 19.29 -11.83
CA GLU A 211 -0.51 18.87 -13.24
C GLU A 211 -0.18 17.37 -13.39
N ARG A 212 0.89 16.90 -12.75
CA ARG A 212 1.32 15.49 -12.78
C ARG A 212 0.27 14.58 -12.15
N SER A 213 -0.31 14.98 -11.03
CA SER A 213 -1.36 14.23 -10.33
C SER A 213 -2.63 14.10 -11.19
N TYR A 214 -3.12 15.19 -11.79
CA TYR A 214 -4.28 15.14 -12.68
C TYR A 214 -4.01 14.31 -13.95
N ALA A 215 -2.83 14.43 -14.54
CA ALA A 215 -2.45 13.64 -15.71
C ALA A 215 -2.35 12.14 -15.39
N THR A 216 -1.80 11.80 -14.21
CA THR A 216 -1.74 10.41 -13.74
C THR A 216 -3.15 9.87 -13.47
N ALA A 217 -4.02 10.68 -12.85
CA ALA A 217 -5.42 10.35 -12.64
C ALA A 217 -6.12 10.03 -13.97
N GLU A 218 -5.88 10.82 -15.03
CA GLU A 218 -6.42 10.57 -16.37
C GLU A 218 -5.88 9.26 -16.95
N GLN A 219 -4.55 9.07 -16.90
CA GLN A 219 -3.91 7.87 -17.44
C GLN A 219 -4.46 6.60 -16.79
N VAL A 220 -4.65 6.60 -15.47
CA VAL A 220 -5.24 5.48 -14.72
C VAL A 220 -6.63 5.12 -15.24
N ARG A 221 -7.44 6.10 -15.70
CA ARG A 221 -8.75 5.83 -16.32
C ARG A 221 -8.64 5.10 -17.65
N GLY A 222 -7.51 5.23 -18.34
CA GLY A 222 -7.22 4.58 -19.62
C GLY A 222 -6.60 3.18 -19.49
N TRP A 223 -6.29 2.72 -18.28
CA TRP A 223 -5.69 1.40 -18.07
C TRP A 223 -6.65 0.24 -18.41
N PRO A 224 -6.15 -0.96 -18.76
CA PRO A 224 -7.00 -2.10 -19.10
C PRO A 224 -7.88 -2.58 -17.93
N GLY A 225 -9.17 -2.80 -18.18
CA GLY A 225 -10.13 -3.30 -17.17
C GLY A 225 -11.53 -2.69 -17.27
N CYS A 226 -11.67 -1.47 -17.78
CA CYS A 226 -12.96 -0.77 -17.87
C CYS A 226 -13.70 -0.92 -19.22
N GLU A 227 -13.29 -1.83 -20.10
CA GLU A 227 -13.82 -1.91 -21.49
C GLU A 227 -15.30 -2.33 -21.54
N ASP A 228 -15.70 -3.23 -20.64
CA ASP A 228 -17.02 -3.89 -20.62
C ASP A 228 -18.04 -3.22 -19.67
N GLN A 229 -17.85 -1.94 -19.34
CA GLN A 229 -18.78 -1.23 -18.46
C GLN A 229 -20.16 -0.97 -19.10
N PRO A 230 -21.22 -0.85 -18.28
CA PRO A 230 -22.51 -0.30 -18.70
C PRO A 230 -22.34 1.10 -19.32
N GLU A 231 -23.19 1.45 -20.28
CA GLU A 231 -23.09 2.72 -21.02
C GLU A 231 -23.07 3.94 -20.10
N GLN A 232 -23.88 3.94 -19.04
CA GLN A 232 -23.92 5.03 -18.06
C GLN A 232 -22.59 5.21 -17.31
N GLU A 233 -21.88 4.12 -17.00
CA GLU A 233 -20.57 4.21 -16.36
C GLU A 233 -19.49 4.67 -17.34
N LYS A 234 -19.62 4.32 -18.63
CA LYS A 234 -18.74 4.82 -19.69
C LYS A 234 -18.87 6.33 -19.87
N GLU A 235 -20.10 6.85 -19.91
CA GLU A 235 -20.37 8.29 -19.95
C GLU A 235 -19.75 8.99 -18.74
N GLN A 236 -19.95 8.45 -17.52
CA GLN A 236 -19.33 9.01 -16.31
C GLN A 236 -17.80 8.98 -16.36
N ASN A 237 -17.19 7.93 -16.90
CA ASN A 237 -15.74 7.84 -17.01
C ASN A 237 -15.18 8.84 -18.03
N GLN A 238 -15.90 9.07 -19.13
CA GLN A 238 -15.56 10.11 -20.12
C GLN A 238 -15.68 11.52 -19.53
N GLU A 239 -16.77 11.81 -18.82
CA GLU A 239 -16.94 13.08 -18.09
C GLU A 239 -15.84 13.28 -17.04
N SER A 240 -15.45 12.22 -16.33
CA SER A 240 -14.34 12.26 -15.40
C SER A 240 -13.01 12.56 -16.08
N THR A 241 -12.77 11.98 -17.25
CA THR A 241 -11.56 12.22 -18.03
C THR A 241 -11.49 13.68 -18.50
N GLN A 242 -12.60 14.21 -19.04
CA GLN A 242 -12.68 15.63 -19.42
C GLN A 242 -12.43 16.55 -18.23
N ARG A 243 -13.02 16.25 -17.07
CA ARG A 243 -12.80 17.04 -15.84
C ARG A 243 -11.33 17.05 -15.44
N LEU A 244 -10.63 15.93 -15.56
CA LEU A 244 -9.21 15.82 -15.23
C LEU A 244 -8.35 16.65 -16.21
N GLN A 245 -8.65 16.61 -17.51
CA GLN A 245 -7.98 17.46 -18.51
C GLN A 245 -8.20 18.95 -18.21
N ASP A 246 -9.43 19.34 -17.85
CA ASP A 246 -9.74 20.73 -17.50
C ASP A 246 -8.98 21.18 -16.25
N LYS A 247 -8.88 20.31 -15.22
CA LYS A 247 -8.10 20.58 -14.00
C LYS A 247 -6.60 20.67 -14.28
N GLN A 248 -6.07 19.76 -15.10
CA GLN A 248 -4.68 19.80 -15.53
C GLN A 248 -4.35 21.12 -16.24
N GLN A 249 -5.20 21.52 -17.20
CA GLN A 249 -5.02 22.77 -17.93
C GLN A 249 -5.14 23.99 -17.00
N GLN A 250 -6.06 23.97 -16.03
CA GLN A 250 -6.17 25.03 -15.02
C GLN A 250 -4.92 25.15 -14.16
N ALA A 251 -4.36 24.04 -13.67
CA ALA A 251 -3.12 24.05 -12.91
C ALA A 251 -1.94 24.61 -13.73
N ARG A 252 -1.88 24.25 -15.02
CA ARG A 252 -0.88 24.76 -15.95
C ARG A 252 -1.02 26.27 -16.22
N ASP A 253 -2.24 26.73 -16.46
CA ASP A 253 -2.53 28.15 -16.74
C ASP A 253 -2.40 29.04 -15.49
N ALA A 254 -2.49 28.44 -14.29
CA ALA A 254 -2.30 29.12 -13.02
C ALA A 254 -0.82 29.26 -12.62
N GLN A 255 0.11 28.59 -13.31
CA GLN A 255 1.53 28.76 -13.07
C GLN A 255 1.93 30.22 -13.33
N PRO A 256 2.65 30.86 -12.38
CA PRO A 256 3.19 32.19 -12.59
C PRO A 256 4.08 32.24 -13.83
N GLU A 257 3.94 33.26 -14.69
CA GLU A 257 4.87 33.40 -15.80
C GLU A 257 6.31 33.59 -15.29
N PRO A 258 7.29 32.89 -15.87
CA PRO A 258 8.69 33.07 -15.50
C PRO A 258 9.10 34.52 -15.74
N ASP A 259 9.83 35.10 -14.79
CA ASP A 259 10.36 36.46 -14.93
C ASP A 259 11.31 36.49 -16.16
N PRO A 260 11.04 37.31 -17.19
CA PRO A 260 11.87 37.39 -18.39
C PRO A 260 13.30 37.89 -18.14
N THR A 261 13.64 38.23 -16.88
CA THR A 261 14.99 38.63 -16.46
C THR A 261 15.77 37.56 -15.67
N ALA A 262 15.20 36.39 -15.41
CA ALA A 262 15.92 35.26 -14.82
C ALA A 262 16.97 34.71 -15.82
N PRO A 263 18.20 34.38 -15.38
CA PRO A 263 19.17 33.72 -16.25
C PRO A 263 18.63 32.34 -16.62
N GLU A 264 18.41 32.12 -17.92
CA GLU A 264 18.07 30.83 -18.48
C GLU A 264 19.06 29.76 -17.99
N THR A 265 18.56 28.75 -17.29
CA THR A 265 19.26 27.48 -17.18
C THR A 265 19.27 26.84 -18.57
N PRO A 266 20.43 26.42 -19.10
CA PRO A 266 20.54 26.00 -20.48
C PRO A 266 20.01 24.57 -20.61
N ASP A 267 18.77 24.43 -21.07
CA ASP A 267 18.34 23.20 -21.74
C ASP A 267 17.59 23.56 -23.03
N GLY A 268 18.32 23.42 -24.14
CA GLY A 268 17.77 23.08 -25.44
C GLY A 268 17.16 24.21 -26.27
N GLU A 269 18.03 24.92 -27.01
CA GLU A 269 17.78 25.59 -28.29
C GLU A 269 16.30 25.72 -28.74
N GLU A 270 15.70 26.88 -28.43
CA GLU A 270 14.57 27.39 -29.21
C GLU A 270 15.08 27.91 -30.57
N GLU A 271 14.65 27.27 -31.66
CA GLU A 271 14.52 27.96 -32.94
C GLU A 271 13.04 27.99 -33.33
N GLY A 272 12.44 29.16 -33.15
CA GLY A 272 11.13 29.47 -33.69
C GLY A 272 11.19 29.68 -35.20
N GLU A 273 10.31 29.00 -35.92
CA GLU A 273 9.78 29.49 -37.19
C GLU A 273 8.32 29.03 -37.32
N THR A 274 7.41 29.99 -37.34
CA THR A 274 6.04 29.76 -37.81
C THR A 274 6.06 29.67 -39.34
N PRO A 275 5.36 28.69 -39.92
CA PRO A 275 4.43 29.07 -40.98
C PRO A 275 3.07 28.39 -40.89
N ASP A 276 2.06 29.18 -41.25
CA ASP A 276 0.69 28.82 -41.57
C ASP A 276 0.51 27.46 -42.29
N GLY A 277 -0.42 26.64 -41.77
CA GLY A 277 -1.33 25.84 -42.60
C GLY A 277 -1.15 24.31 -42.58
N ALA A 278 -2.13 23.64 -41.93
CA ALA A 278 -2.38 22.18 -41.87
C ALA A 278 -1.28 21.38 -41.14
N ASP A 279 -1.56 20.48 -40.20
CA ASP A 279 -2.46 19.33 -40.33
C ASP A 279 -2.68 18.70 -38.94
N GLN A 280 -3.77 17.95 -38.74
CA GLN A 280 -4.10 17.26 -37.47
C GLN A 280 -2.96 16.39 -36.89
N SER A 281 -1.96 16.05 -37.72
CA SER A 281 -0.78 15.26 -37.36
C SER A 281 0.23 15.93 -36.43
N GLU A 282 0.31 17.27 -36.41
CA GLU A 282 1.22 17.97 -35.47
C GLU A 282 0.63 18.01 -34.06
N GLN A 283 -0.69 18.16 -33.96
CA GLN A 283 -1.42 18.07 -32.70
C GLN A 283 -1.32 16.65 -32.12
N GLU A 284 -1.54 15.61 -32.94
CA GLU A 284 -1.36 14.21 -32.53
C GLU A 284 0.08 13.90 -32.11
N ARG A 285 1.10 14.52 -32.73
CA ARG A 285 2.50 14.37 -32.33
C ARG A 285 2.82 15.08 -31.01
N ALA A 286 2.34 16.31 -30.85
CA ALA A 286 2.49 17.05 -29.60
C ALA A 286 1.76 16.35 -28.44
N GLU A 287 0.64 15.69 -28.73
CA GLU A 287 -0.09 14.86 -27.78
C GLU A 287 0.62 13.53 -27.48
N ALA A 288 1.24 12.89 -28.48
CA ALA A 288 2.06 11.69 -28.30
C ALA A 288 3.35 11.97 -27.50
N GLU A 289 4.06 13.06 -27.79
CA GLU A 289 5.20 13.53 -26.98
C GLU A 289 4.77 13.88 -25.57
N ARG A 290 3.58 14.50 -25.40
CA ARG A 290 3.00 14.71 -24.06
C ARG A 290 2.77 13.39 -23.35
N GLN A 291 2.16 12.41 -24.01
CA GLN A 291 1.93 11.10 -23.41
C GLN A 291 3.23 10.39 -23.05
N GLU A 292 4.28 10.52 -23.86
CA GLU A 292 5.60 9.96 -23.56
C GLU A 292 6.24 10.67 -22.36
N LYS A 293 6.15 12.00 -22.29
CA LYS A 293 6.63 12.79 -21.16
C LYS A 293 5.84 12.48 -19.88
N LEU A 294 4.53 12.28 -19.98
CA LEU A 294 3.67 11.85 -18.88
C LEU A 294 3.99 10.42 -18.42
N GLN A 295 4.30 9.50 -19.34
CA GLN A 295 4.77 8.15 -18.99
C GLN A 295 6.12 8.19 -18.28
N GLN A 296 7.02 9.08 -18.70
CA GLN A 296 8.30 9.28 -18.02
C GLN A 296 8.10 9.89 -16.63
N GLN A 297 7.21 10.87 -16.50
CA GLN A 297 6.82 11.44 -15.21
C GLN A 297 6.10 10.44 -14.29
N ASP A 298 5.35 9.47 -14.82
CA ASP A 298 4.75 8.34 -14.07
C ASP A 298 5.85 7.40 -13.55
N SER A 299 6.89 7.12 -14.34
CA SER A 299 8.02 6.33 -13.86
C SER A 299 8.77 7.04 -12.74
N GLU A 300 8.96 8.36 -12.86
CA GLU A 300 9.55 9.17 -11.80
C GLU A 300 8.64 9.25 -10.56
N ALA A 301 7.32 9.45 -10.73
CA ALA A 301 6.38 9.52 -9.62
C ALA A 301 6.31 8.19 -8.85
N ARG A 302 6.39 7.06 -9.55
CA ARG A 302 6.51 5.74 -8.93
C ARG A 302 7.83 5.58 -8.18
N ASP A 303 8.93 6.04 -8.75
CA ASP A 303 10.25 6.00 -8.11
C ASP A 303 10.27 6.90 -6.86
N ASP A 304 9.68 8.09 -6.92
CA ASP A 304 9.53 9.04 -5.80
C ASP A 304 8.60 8.48 -4.72
N GLU A 305 7.52 7.79 -5.09
CA GLU A 305 6.64 7.09 -4.16
C GLU A 305 7.39 5.93 -3.46
N GLU A 306 8.18 5.16 -4.20
CA GLU A 306 9.02 4.12 -3.61
C GLU A 306 10.09 4.71 -2.69
N GLN A 307 10.67 5.85 -3.05
CA GLN A 307 11.67 6.55 -2.26
C GLN A 307 11.07 7.12 -0.98
N SER A 308 9.92 7.81 -1.07
CA SER A 308 9.20 8.33 0.10
C SER A 308 8.71 7.21 1.02
N ARG A 309 8.29 6.06 0.48
CA ARG A 309 7.98 4.86 1.27
C ARG A 309 9.22 4.35 2.02
N GLN A 310 10.37 4.28 1.34
CA GLN A 310 11.63 3.86 1.96
C GLN A 310 12.06 4.83 3.06
N GLU A 311 11.95 6.13 2.82
CA GLU A 311 12.29 7.17 3.80
C GLU A 311 11.32 7.14 4.99
N TYR A 312 10.03 6.93 4.76
CA TYR A 312 9.03 6.74 5.82
C TYR A 312 9.29 5.48 6.65
N GLU A 313 9.63 4.36 6.01
CA GLU A 313 10.04 3.12 6.69
C GLU A 313 11.36 3.28 7.46
N GLU A 314 12.33 4.05 6.96
CA GLU A 314 13.59 4.34 7.66
C GLU A 314 13.37 5.29 8.86
N TYR A 315 12.49 6.28 8.72
CA TYR A 315 12.24 7.30 9.73
C TYR A 315 11.27 6.83 10.83
N PHE A 316 10.28 5.99 10.53
CA PHE A 316 9.28 5.50 11.49
C PHE A 316 9.32 3.98 11.74
N GLY A 317 9.96 3.19 10.88
CA GLY A 317 10.04 1.72 10.98
C GLY A 317 11.16 1.23 11.90
N GLY A 318 11.12 1.66 13.16
CA GLY A 318 11.93 1.07 14.23
C GLY A 318 11.38 -0.29 14.69
N ASP A 319 12.13 -1.36 14.40
CA ASP A 319 12.12 -2.72 14.96
C ASP A 319 10.85 -3.59 14.78
N GLU A 320 10.83 -4.41 13.71
CA GLU A 320 10.20 -5.73 13.80
C GLU A 320 11.02 -6.65 14.74
N PRO A 321 10.39 -7.39 15.67
CA PRO A 321 11.11 -8.27 16.56
C PRO A 321 11.54 -9.52 15.79
N THR A 322 12.78 -9.54 15.32
CA THR A 322 13.40 -10.78 14.88
C THR A 322 13.48 -11.72 16.08
N GLY A 323 12.63 -12.75 16.06
CA GLY A 323 12.69 -13.88 16.97
C GLY A 323 13.97 -14.68 16.75
N GLY A 324 15.08 -14.16 17.27
CA GLY A 324 16.40 -14.78 17.27
C GLY A 324 16.69 -15.40 18.63
N ALA A 325 16.97 -16.70 18.60
CA ALA A 325 17.35 -17.57 19.71
C ALA A 325 18.12 -16.87 20.86
N GLY A 326 17.56 -16.97 22.07
CA GLY A 326 18.30 -16.70 23.29
C GLY A 326 19.36 -17.77 23.53
N ASP A 327 20.62 -17.41 23.32
CA ASP A 327 21.76 -17.97 24.04
C ASP A 327 22.53 -16.82 24.69
N GLY A 328 22.99 -17.06 25.91
CA GLY A 328 23.30 -16.05 26.91
C GLY A 328 24.62 -15.29 26.71
N GLY A 329 24.78 -14.24 27.53
CA GLY A 329 26.06 -13.58 27.74
C GLY A 329 25.91 -12.07 27.92
N GLY A 330 25.86 -11.62 29.17
CA GLY A 330 25.63 -10.22 29.50
C GLY A 330 26.80 -9.28 29.21
N SER A 331 26.53 -7.98 29.29
CA SER A 331 27.36 -7.00 30.00
C SER A 331 26.68 -5.63 29.93
N SER A 332 26.64 -4.98 31.08
CA SER A 332 26.31 -3.58 31.33
C SER A 332 26.84 -2.57 30.29
N LYS A 333 26.08 -1.51 30.02
CA LYS A 333 26.36 -0.13 30.49
C LYS A 333 25.32 0.88 29.97
N ASN A 334 24.90 1.74 30.91
CA ASN A 334 24.44 3.14 30.82
C ASN A 334 24.51 3.80 29.44
N TRP A 335 23.42 4.46 29.01
CA TRP A 335 23.16 5.89 29.22
C TRP A 335 21.65 6.10 29.40
#